data_AF-A0AAV5JEG1-F1
#
_entry.id   AF-A0AAV5JEG1-F1
#
_cell.length_a   1.000
_cell.length_b   1.000
_cell.length_c   1.000
_cell.angle_alpha   90.00
_cell.angle_beta   90.00
_cell.angle_gamma   90.00
#
_symmetry.space_group_name_H-M   'P 1'
#
loop_
_entity.id
_entity.type
_entity.pdbx_description
1 polymer ?
#
loop_
_entity_poly.entity_id
_entity_poly.type
_entity_poly.pdbx_seq_one_letter_code
_entity_poly.pdbx_strand_id
1 'polypeptide(L)' 'MPIQIPLAHYLPTWRGNVIDANLEMNPSRIVGMSLSVNAEGGLPDAKSGPGDFRVEIDWIKAIRTE' A
#
# COMPACT_ATOMS: atom_id res chain seq x y z
N MET A 1 6.17 13.19 -12.13
CA MET A 1 5.43 12.05 -12.71
C MET A 1 4.63 11.42 -11.57
N PRO A 2 3.32 11.17 -11.71
CA PRO A 2 2.56 10.49 -10.66
C PRO A 2 3.09 9.07 -10.45
N ILE A 3 3.13 8.62 -9.19
CA ILE A 3 3.45 7.22 -8.87
C ILE A 3 2.23 6.37 -9.19
N GLN A 4 2.43 5.32 -10.00
CA GLN A 4 1.41 4.31 -10.27
C GLN A 4 1.76 3.05 -9.47
N ILE A 5 0.80 2.56 -8.70
CA ILE A 5 0.94 1.33 -7.91
C ILE A 5 -0.08 0.32 -8.48
N PRO A 6 0.36 -0.64 -9.32
CA PRO A 6 -0.53 -1.69 -9.82
C PRO A 6 -1.12 -2.50 -8.67
N LEU A 7 -2.41 -2.83 -8.76
CA LEU A 7 -3.08 -3.68 -7.76
C LEU A 7 -2.41 -5.06 -7.62
N ALA A 8 -1.83 -5.56 -8.72
CA ALA A 8 -1.07 -6.81 -8.74
C ALA A 8 0.21 -6.79 -7.89
N HIS A 9 0.69 -5.62 -7.46
CA HIS A 9 1.88 -5.51 -6.60
C HIS A 9 1.55 -5.62 -5.10
N TYR A 10 0.27 -5.64 -4.72
CA TYR A 10 -0.12 -5.80 -3.32
C TYR A 10 -0.01 -7.26 -2.91
N LEU A 11 0.68 -7.49 -1.79
CA LEU A 11 0.77 -8.82 -1.19
C LEU A 11 -0.43 -9.06 -0.26
N PRO A 12 -1.00 -10.28 -0.25
CA PRO A 12 -2.01 -10.63 0.73
C PRO A 12 -1.40 -10.60 2.13
N THR A 13 -2.09 -9.94 3.06
CA THR A 13 -1.66 -9.82 4.46
C THR A 13 -2.75 -10.24 5.43
N TRP A 14 -2.34 -10.81 6.56
CA TRP A 14 -3.23 -11.11 7.69
C TRP A 14 -2.54 -10.70 8.99
N ARG A 15 -3.22 -9.85 9.78
CA ARG A 15 -2.69 -9.32 11.05
C ARG A 15 -1.26 -8.75 10.91
N GLY A 16 -1.01 -8.00 9.85
CA GLY A 16 0.28 -7.35 9.57
C GLY A 16 1.37 -8.26 8.98
N ASN A 17 1.09 -9.54 8.76
CA ASN A 17 2.05 -10.47 8.18
C ASN A 17 1.68 -10.79 6.73
N VAL A 18 2.67 -10.90 5.85
CA VAL A 18 2.48 -11.45 4.50
C VAL A 18 2.14 -12.93 4.65
N ILE A 19 1.10 -13.37 3.93
CA ILE A 19 0.68 -14.77 3.90
C ILE A 19 0.93 -15.35 2.51
N ASP A 20 1.32 -16.62 2.47
CA ASP A 20 1.33 -17.38 1.22
C ASP A 20 -0.05 -17.98 1.00
N ALA A 21 -0.92 -17.20 0.33
CA ALA A 21 -2.27 -17.59 0.01
C ALA A 21 -2.57 -17.27 -1.45
N ASN A 22 -3.08 -18.27 -2.18
CA ASN A 22 -3.57 -18.07 -3.54
C ASN A 22 -4.96 -17.41 -3.48
N LEU A 23 -4.97 -16.08 -3.42
CA LEU A 23 -6.18 -15.25 -3.40
C LEU A 23 -6.27 -14.47 -4.70
N GLU A 24 -7.38 -14.67 -5.44
CA GLU A 24 -7.70 -13.83 -6.57
C GLU A 24 -8.25 -12.47 -6.09
N MET A 25 -7.59 -11.38 -6.47
CA MET A 25 -8.13 -10.04 -6.25
C MET A 25 -9.08 -9.68 -7.39
N ASN A 26 -10.37 -9.51 -7.10
CA ASN A 26 -11.34 -9.00 -8.07
C ASN A 26 -11.45 -7.46 -7.95
N PRO A 27 -10.90 -6.67 -8.90
CA PRO A 27 -10.86 -5.21 -8.79
C PRO A 27 -12.25 -4.57 -8.74
N SER A 28 -13.24 -5.19 -9.39
CA SER A 28 -14.64 -4.73 -9.41
C SER A 28 -15.34 -4.88 -8.06
N ARG A 29 -14.72 -5.57 -7.09
CA ARG A 29 -15.26 -5.80 -5.74
C ARG A 29 -14.48 -5.07 -4.65
N ILE A 30 -13.56 -4.18 -5.01
CA ILE A 30 -12.86 -3.34 -4.03
C ILE A 30 -13.83 -2.27 -3.53
N VAL A 31 -14.21 -2.36 -2.25
CA VAL A 31 -15.16 -1.42 -1.61
C VAL A 31 -14.49 -0.36 -0.74
N GLY A 32 -13.19 -0.49 -0.49
CA GLY A 32 -12.42 0.45 0.32
C GLY A 32 -10.93 0.15 0.30
N MET A 33 -10.12 1.16 0.57
CA MET A 33 -8.66 1.06 0.67
C MET A 33 -8.18 1.99 1.78
N SER A 34 -7.29 1.51 2.63
CA SER A 34 -6.68 2.28 3.71
C SER A 34 -5.19 2.47 3.45
N LEU A 35 -4.70 3.68 3.68
CA LEU A 35 -3.26 3.96 3.73
C LEU A 35 -2.81 3.91 5.19
N SER A 36 -2.03 2.90 5.55
CA SER A 36 -1.37 2.84 6.86
C SER A 36 0.02 3.43 6.75
N VAL A 37 0.36 4.37 7.61
CA VAL A 37 1.72 4.89 7.73
C VAL A 37 2.39 4.19 8.91
N ASN A 38 3.43 3.41 8.63
CA ASN A 38 4.19 2.68 9.65
C ASN A 38 5.58 3.32 9.79
N ALA A 39 5.95 3.69 11.01
CA ALA A 39 7.25 4.30 11.33
C ALA A 39 8.34 3.27 11.66
N GLU A 40 8.02 1.97 11.68
CA GLU A 40 8.93 0.88 12.09
C GLU A 40 9.26 -0.10 10.95
N GLY A 41 8.91 0.20 9.68
CA GLY A 41 9.15 -0.69 8.54
C GLY A 41 9.83 -0.01 7.35
N GLY A 42 10.76 -0.70 6.70
CA GLY A 42 11.39 -0.22 5.46
C GLY A 42 12.60 -1.04 5.00
N LEU A 43 13.22 -0.62 3.90
CA LEU A 43 14.46 -1.18 3.35
C LEU A 43 15.63 -1.03 4.35
N PRO A 44 16.77 -1.74 4.16
CA PRO A 44 17.90 -1.75 5.09
C PRO A 44 18.51 -0.40 5.52
N ASP A 45 18.11 0.74 4.96
CA ASP A 45 18.56 2.08 5.37
C ASP A 45 17.39 3.04 5.66
N ALA A 46 16.18 2.51 5.81
CA ALA A 46 14.99 3.30 6.09
C ALA A 46 15.07 3.92 7.49
N LYS A 47 14.90 5.24 7.55
CA LYS A 47 14.78 5.96 8.82
C LYS A 47 13.53 5.45 9.54
N SER A 48 13.74 4.82 10.69
CA SER A 48 12.70 4.22 11.52
C SER A 48 12.66 4.91 12.89
N GLY A 49 11.48 4.98 13.51
CA GLY A 49 11.27 5.56 14.84
C GLY A 49 10.45 6.87 14.85
N PRO A 50 10.06 7.36 16.04
CA PRO A 50 9.33 8.62 16.18
C PRO A 50 10.18 9.79 15.68
N GLY A 51 9.67 10.54 14.71
CA GLY A 51 10.33 11.70 14.13
C GLY A 51 9.37 12.53 13.27
N ASP A 52 9.77 13.75 12.95
CA ASP A 52 8.95 14.70 12.17
C ASP A 52 8.96 14.31 10.69
N PHE A 53 8.15 13.33 10.31
CA PHE A 53 7.80 13.11 8.91
C PHE A 53 6.39 13.64 8.65
N ARG A 54 6.23 14.37 7.56
CA ARG A 54 4.95 14.89 7.08
C ARG A 54 4.59 14.12 5.82
N VAL A 55 3.45 13.42 5.85
CA VAL A 55 2.85 12.81 4.66
C VAL A 55 1.84 13.79 4.09
N GLU A 56 2.05 14.24 2.85
CA GLU A 56 1.10 15.06 2.10
C GLU A 56 0.61 14.28 0.88
N ILE A 57 -0.71 14.23 0.72
CA ILE A 57 -1.36 13.57 -0.43
C ILE A 57 -2.27 14.59 -1.07
N ASP A 58 -1.85 15.13 -2.21
CA ASP A 58 -2.63 16.12 -2.95
C ASP A 58 -3.87 15.50 -3.58
N TRP A 59 -3.76 14.29 -4.16
CA TRP A 59 -4.88 13.56 -4.74
C TRP A 59 -4.56 12.06 -4.90
N ILE A 60 -5.63 11.24 -4.90
CA ILE A 60 -5.59 9.82 -5.28
C ILE A 60 -6.58 9.64 -6.43
N LYS A 61 -6.18 8.95 -7.49
CA LYS A 61 -7.05 8.60 -8.62
C LYS A 61 -6.92 7.11 -8.93
N ALA A 62 -8.04 6.41 -8.93
CA ALA A 62 -8.11 5.10 -9.56
C ALA A 62 -8.13 5.29 -11.08
N ILE A 63 -7.17 4.68 -11.77
CA ILE A 63 -7.12 4.67 -13.24
C ILE A 63 -7.54 3.27 -13.68
N ARG A 64 -8.61 3.21 -14.45
CA ARG A 64 -9.02 1.98 -15.13
C ARG A 64 -8.04 1.73 -16.27
N THR A 65 -7.30 0.63 -16.24
CA THR A 65 -6.33 0.28 -17.28
C THR A 65 -6.94 -0.54 -18.42
N GLU A 66 -8.16 -1.07 -18.24
CA GLU A 66 -9.01 -1.73 -19.25
C GLU A 66 -10.51 -1.55 -18.97
#